data_AF-A0A847C3Y8-F1
#
_entry.id   AF-A0A847C3Y8-F1
#
_cell.length_a   1.000
_cell.length_b   1.000
_cell.length_c   1.000
_cell.angle_alpha   90.00
_cell.angle_beta   90.00
_cell.angle_gamma   90.00
#
_symmetry.space_group_name_H-M   'P 1'
#
loop_
_entity.id
_entity.type
_entity.pdbx_description
1 polymer ?
#
loop_
_entity_poly.entity_id
_entity_poly.type
_entity_poly.pdbx_seq_one_letter_code
_entity_poly.pdbx_strand_id
1 'polypeptide(L)'
;MIKKDADKIADNTVEVGFGGVAHELWTEHGLKVRYEGRLMLLAEKTNSGYLAKAGNASGCDVKADWQETEKSRELAMSINSGSAGFLTVSYFNAAAAARYIFNALQGEKAKAITLPYVIQKADDALIIPEILRILLDECSDTWENAIATISDNFVLKPQGDFAGIALGSLASLSPRAEKLIRAINEKHCQLLWDLNPGDWLRISEGSIITDNEANSLLLAASLCGKIICSEEMRAGALRCIYTLAPAKFVDI
;
A
#
# COMPACT_ATOMS: atom_id res chain seq x y z
N MET A 1 5.12 11.04 43.06
CA MET A 1 4.06 11.68 42.26
C MET A 1 4.54 11.77 40.83
N ILE A 2 3.99 10.94 39.95
CA ILE A 2 3.40 11.28 38.63
C ILE A 2 2.73 9.98 38.20
N LYS A 3 1.42 9.91 38.40
CA LYS A 3 0.55 8.97 37.69
C LYS A 3 0.44 9.49 36.25
N LYS A 4 0.65 8.62 35.28
CA LYS A 4 -0.35 8.41 34.24
C LYS A 4 -0.13 7.03 33.66
N ASP A 5 -1.03 6.14 34.05
CA ASP A 5 -1.46 4.99 33.28
C ASP A 5 -1.59 5.42 31.81
N ALA A 6 -0.62 5.04 30.99
CA ALA A 6 -0.78 4.97 29.56
C ALA A 6 -1.19 3.53 29.28
N ASP A 7 -2.44 3.38 28.88
CA ASP A 7 -3.07 2.14 28.47
C ASP A 7 -2.08 1.23 27.74
N LYS A 8 -2.03 -0.02 28.20
CA LYS A 8 -1.64 -1.15 27.35
C LYS A 8 -2.58 -1.13 26.15
N ILE A 9 -2.19 -0.45 25.07
CA ILE A 9 -2.80 -0.64 23.76
C ILE A 9 -2.64 -2.13 23.48
N ALA A 10 -3.78 -2.82 23.36
CA ALA A 10 -3.83 -4.25 23.15
C ALA A 10 -2.93 -4.64 21.98
N ASP A 11 -2.15 -5.70 22.17
CA ASP A 11 -1.08 -6.26 21.33
C ASP A 11 -1.53 -6.72 19.92
N ASN A 12 -2.71 -6.28 19.46
CA ASN A 12 -3.43 -6.82 18.32
C ASN A 12 -4.25 -5.77 17.54
N THR A 13 -3.94 -4.48 17.66
CA THR A 13 -4.60 -3.40 16.90
C THR A 13 -3.61 -2.44 16.27
N VAL A 14 -3.92 -1.95 15.06
CA VAL A 14 -3.12 -0.97 14.33
C VAL A 14 -3.98 0.17 13.77
N GLU A 15 -3.40 1.35 13.59
CA GLU A 15 -4.09 2.51 13.03
C GLU A 15 -4.08 2.52 11.50
N VAL A 16 -5.23 2.85 10.91
CA VAL A 16 -5.44 3.03 9.47
C VAL A 16 -6.14 4.35 9.23
N GLY A 17 -5.51 5.27 8.48
CA GLY A 17 -6.09 6.58 8.17
C GLY A 17 -6.71 6.64 6.78
N PHE A 18 -7.84 7.32 6.64
CA PHE A 18 -8.54 7.54 5.36
C PHE A 18 -8.59 9.03 4.99
N GLY A 19 -8.47 9.32 3.70
CA GLY A 19 -8.59 10.66 3.13
C GLY A 19 -7.54 11.62 3.67
N GLY A 20 -7.97 12.83 3.99
CA GLY A 20 -7.12 13.92 4.47
C GLY A 20 -6.27 14.55 3.37
N VAL A 21 -5.25 15.29 3.79
CA VAL A 21 -4.29 15.96 2.93
C VAL A 21 -2.88 15.54 3.34
N ALA A 22 -2.04 15.23 2.35
CA ALA A 22 -0.62 14.98 2.54
C ALA A 22 0.18 16.22 2.12
N HIS A 23 0.74 16.93 3.09
CA HIS A 23 1.61 18.09 2.90
C HIS A 23 3.05 17.63 2.77
N GLU A 24 3.66 17.97 1.63
CA GLU A 24 5.06 17.70 1.33
C GLU A 24 5.90 18.90 1.76
N LEU A 25 6.81 18.68 2.71
CA LEU A 25 7.68 19.70 3.29
C LEU A 25 9.13 19.29 3.02
N TRP A 26 9.81 20.05 2.16
CA TRP A 26 11.24 19.87 1.96
C TRP A 26 12.01 20.44 3.14
N THR A 27 12.80 19.60 3.80
CA THR A 27 13.65 19.95 4.94
C THR A 27 15.12 19.74 4.57
N GLU A 28 16.04 20.21 5.42
CA GLU A 28 17.48 19.94 5.27
C GLU A 28 17.82 18.45 5.32
N HIS A 29 16.92 17.62 5.86
CA HIS A 29 17.06 16.16 5.94
C HIS A 29 16.23 15.41 4.88
N GLY A 30 15.72 16.12 3.86
CA GLY A 30 14.91 15.55 2.79
C GLY A 30 13.42 15.84 2.91
N LEU A 31 12.63 15.12 2.11
CA LEU A 31 11.18 15.27 2.04
C LEU A 31 10.53 14.72 3.32
N LYS A 32 9.79 15.56 4.04
CA LYS A 32 8.94 15.17 5.15
C LYS A 32 7.48 15.30 4.76
N VAL A 33 6.69 14.28 5.04
CA VAL A 33 5.24 14.30 4.76
C VAL A 33 4.48 14.48 6.07
N ARG A 34 3.59 15.47 6.11
CA ARG A 34 2.63 15.66 7.21
C ARG A 34 1.23 15.36 6.70
N TYR A 35 0.48 14.62 7.50
CA TYR A 35 -0.91 14.30 7.22
C TYR A 35 -1.83 15.15 8.07
N GLU A 36 -2.87 15.71 7.46
CA GLU A 36 -3.90 16.50 8.15
C GLU A 36 -5.30 16.02 7.74
N GLY A 37 -6.23 15.98 8.70
CA GLY A 37 -7.63 15.64 8.44
C GLY A 37 -7.90 14.20 7.98
N ARG A 38 -7.03 13.23 8.32
CA ARG A 38 -7.29 11.82 8.06
C ARG A 38 -8.33 11.29 9.04
N LEU A 39 -9.34 10.60 8.53
CA LEU A 39 -10.27 9.83 9.36
C LEU A 39 -9.58 8.55 9.84
N MET A 40 -9.33 8.43 11.14
CA MET A 40 -8.61 7.29 11.71
C MET A 40 -9.56 6.15 12.07
N LEU A 41 -9.20 4.93 11.69
CA LEU A 41 -9.80 3.66 12.12
C LEU A 41 -8.75 2.82 12.84
N LEU A 42 -9.20 1.87 13.65
CA LEU A 42 -8.37 0.81 14.20
C LEU A 42 -8.66 -0.51 13.47
N ALA A 43 -7.61 -1.23 13.10
CA ALA A 43 -7.67 -2.56 12.52
C ALA A 43 -7.21 -3.60 13.54
N GLU A 44 -8.15 -4.39 14.04
CA GLU A 44 -7.86 -5.52 14.91
C GLU A 44 -7.62 -6.78 14.08
N LYS A 45 -6.48 -7.46 14.29
CA LYS A 45 -6.18 -8.69 13.57
C LYS A 45 -7.06 -9.84 14.09
N THR A 46 -7.73 -10.53 13.19
CA THR A 46 -8.55 -11.71 13.48
C THR A 46 -8.00 -12.93 12.76
N ASN A 47 -8.57 -14.12 13.01
CA ASN A 47 -8.18 -15.34 12.30
C ASN A 47 -8.49 -15.28 10.79
N SER A 48 -9.40 -14.40 10.37
CA SER A 48 -9.88 -14.30 8.98
C SER A 48 -9.52 -12.98 8.30
N GLY A 49 -8.66 -12.15 8.89
CA GLY A 49 -8.26 -10.85 8.33
C GLY A 49 -8.24 -9.76 9.39
N TYR A 50 -8.95 -8.65 9.13
CA TYR A 50 -8.97 -7.48 10.01
C TYR A 50 -10.41 -7.05 10.31
N LEU A 51 -10.70 -6.76 11.57
CA LEU A 51 -11.95 -6.15 12.01
C LEU A 51 -11.73 -4.63 12.17
N ALA A 52 -12.57 -3.84 11.51
CA ALA A 52 -12.54 -2.39 11.63
C ALA A 52 -13.22 -1.93 12.93
N LYS A 53 -12.57 -1.02 13.66
CA LYS A 53 -13.12 -0.33 14.83
C LYS A 53 -12.95 1.17 14.65
N ALA A 54 -13.80 1.94 15.35
CA ALA A 54 -13.67 3.38 15.39
C ALA A 54 -12.27 3.76 15.95
N GLY A 55 -11.66 4.77 15.35
CA GLY A 55 -10.41 5.37 15.79
C GLY A 55 -10.55 6.13 17.10
N ASN A 56 -9.40 6.46 17.68
CA ASN A 56 -9.35 7.35 18.82
C ASN A 56 -9.55 8.80 18.35
N ALA A 57 -10.30 9.59 19.14
CA ALA A 57 -10.47 11.01 18.87
C ALA A 57 -9.18 11.80 19.10
N SER A 58 -9.05 12.95 18.43
CA SER A 58 -7.88 13.83 18.54
C SER A 58 -7.69 14.45 19.93
N GLY A 59 -8.78 14.56 20.72
CA GLY A 59 -8.77 15.03 22.11
C GLY A 59 -8.67 16.55 22.27
N CYS A 60 -8.78 17.31 21.17
CA CYS A 60 -8.58 18.76 21.15
C CYS A 60 -9.90 19.56 21.26
N ASP A 61 -10.99 19.05 20.71
CA ASP A 61 -12.32 19.70 20.71
C ASP A 61 -13.41 18.62 20.81
N VAL A 62 -14.19 18.67 21.89
CA VAL A 62 -15.20 17.64 22.21
C VAL A 62 -16.24 17.45 21.09
N LYS A 63 -16.63 18.52 20.40
CA LYS A 63 -17.66 18.45 19.35
C LYS A 63 -17.07 17.92 18.05
N ALA A 64 -15.89 18.38 17.68
CA ALA A 64 -15.17 17.86 16.51
C ALA A 64 -14.80 16.38 16.69
N ASP A 65 -14.31 16.03 17.87
CA ASP A 65 -13.96 14.67 18.28
C ASP A 65 -15.16 13.72 18.20
N TRP A 66 -16.34 14.16 18.65
CA TRP A 66 -17.56 13.36 18.54
C TRP A 66 -17.96 13.10 17.10
N GLN A 67 -17.89 14.12 16.23
CA GLN A 67 -18.22 13.98 14.80
C GLN A 67 -17.22 13.06 14.08
N GLU A 68 -15.95 13.17 14.40
CA GLU A 68 -14.90 12.31 13.84
C GLU A 68 -15.07 10.85 14.27
N THR A 69 -15.33 10.63 15.57
CA THR A 69 -15.57 9.29 16.12
C THR A 69 -16.81 8.65 15.48
N GLU A 70 -17.88 9.41 15.26
CA GLU A 70 -19.10 8.90 14.64
C GLU A 70 -18.86 8.51 13.16
N LYS A 71 -18.19 9.37 12.38
CA LYS A 71 -17.79 9.02 11.00
C LYS A 71 -16.90 7.79 10.94
N SER A 72 -15.96 7.68 11.88
CA SER A 72 -15.07 6.52 11.99
C SER A 72 -15.86 5.25 12.29
N ARG A 73 -16.85 5.34 13.19
CA ARG A 73 -17.76 4.26 13.54
C ARG A 73 -18.61 3.82 12.35
N GLU A 74 -19.21 4.75 11.63
CA GLU A 74 -20.01 4.48 10.43
C GLU A 74 -19.18 3.77 9.35
N LEU A 75 -17.97 4.27 9.07
CA LEU A 75 -17.07 3.65 8.10
C LEU A 75 -16.66 2.24 8.55
N ALA A 76 -16.28 2.06 9.82
CA ALA A 76 -15.93 0.76 10.37
C ALA A 76 -17.09 -0.24 10.27
N MET A 77 -18.32 0.19 10.61
CA MET A 77 -19.52 -0.63 10.44
C MET A 77 -19.72 -1.04 8.99
N SER A 78 -19.58 -0.11 8.04
CA SER A 78 -19.76 -0.40 6.61
C SER A 78 -18.73 -1.39 6.05
N ILE A 79 -17.47 -1.30 6.50
CA ILE A 79 -16.41 -2.25 6.14
C ILE A 79 -16.75 -3.63 6.69
N ASN A 80 -17.11 -3.71 7.97
CA ASN A 80 -17.41 -4.99 8.63
C ASN A 80 -18.69 -5.65 8.10
N SER A 81 -19.70 -4.88 7.72
CA SER A 81 -20.94 -5.42 7.14
C SER A 81 -20.82 -5.74 5.65
N GLY A 82 -19.69 -5.40 5.00
CA GLY A 82 -19.50 -5.57 3.56
C GLY A 82 -20.32 -4.61 2.69
N SER A 83 -20.85 -3.52 3.25
CA SER A 83 -21.58 -2.49 2.50
C SER A 83 -20.67 -1.40 1.95
N ALA A 84 -19.44 -1.31 2.45
CA ALA A 84 -18.39 -0.46 1.87
C ALA A 84 -17.99 -0.95 0.47
N GLY A 85 -17.61 -0.01 -0.40
CA GLY A 85 -17.11 -0.34 -1.74
C GLY A 85 -15.84 -1.20 -1.70
N PHE A 86 -15.65 -2.02 -2.73
CA PHE A 86 -14.51 -2.94 -2.85
C PHE A 86 -13.16 -2.26 -2.61
N LEU A 87 -12.93 -1.08 -3.20
CA LEU A 87 -11.67 -0.36 -3.05
C LEU A 87 -11.43 0.11 -1.60
N THR A 88 -12.49 0.54 -0.91
CA THR A 88 -12.42 0.95 0.50
C THR A 88 -11.98 -0.21 1.39
N VAL A 89 -12.59 -1.38 1.21
CA VAL A 89 -12.24 -2.60 1.96
C VAL A 89 -10.82 -3.06 1.61
N SER A 90 -10.46 -3.05 0.33
CA SER A 90 -9.13 -3.43 -0.15
C SER A 90 -8.04 -2.54 0.44
N TYR A 91 -8.25 -1.22 0.41
CA TYR A 91 -7.36 -0.24 1.02
C TYR A 91 -7.22 -0.45 2.53
N PHE A 92 -8.34 -0.66 3.25
CA PHE A 92 -8.31 -0.94 4.68
C PHE A 92 -7.43 -2.14 5.01
N ASN A 93 -7.64 -3.26 4.30
CA ASN A 93 -6.90 -4.49 4.50
C ASN A 93 -5.42 -4.33 4.17
N ALA A 94 -5.10 -3.65 3.05
CA ALA A 94 -3.73 -3.39 2.63
C ALA A 94 -2.98 -2.49 3.63
N ALA A 95 -3.60 -1.39 4.08
CA ALA A 95 -3.00 -0.49 5.06
C ALA A 95 -2.79 -1.15 6.43
N ALA A 96 -3.77 -1.96 6.88
CA ALA A 96 -3.64 -2.75 8.10
C ALA A 96 -2.49 -3.77 7.97
N ALA A 97 -2.44 -4.54 6.88
CA ALA A 97 -1.39 -5.51 6.62
C ALA A 97 -0.01 -4.85 6.58
N ALA A 98 0.13 -3.73 5.88
CA ALA A 98 1.37 -2.96 5.80
C ALA A 98 1.86 -2.56 7.20
N ARG A 99 0.96 -2.08 8.06
CA ARG A 99 1.32 -1.69 9.43
C ARG A 99 1.73 -2.88 10.30
N TYR A 100 1.03 -4.01 10.21
CA TYR A 100 1.42 -5.22 10.95
C TYR A 100 2.78 -5.76 10.50
N ILE A 101 3.05 -5.77 9.19
CA ILE A 101 4.37 -6.15 8.65
C ILE A 101 5.43 -5.21 9.21
N PHE A 102 5.21 -3.90 9.11
CA PHE A 102 6.17 -2.91 9.62
C PHE A 102 6.44 -3.06 11.12
N ASN A 103 5.40 -3.20 11.95
CA ASN A 103 5.56 -3.38 13.39
C ASN A 103 6.33 -4.67 13.71
N ALA A 104 6.14 -5.73 12.92
CA ALA A 104 6.90 -6.97 13.07
C ALA A 104 8.38 -6.80 12.70
N LEU A 105 8.70 -5.91 11.75
CA LEU A 105 10.06 -5.57 11.34
C LEU A 105 10.81 -4.67 12.34
N GLN A 106 10.11 -3.88 13.15
CA GLN A 106 10.73 -2.95 14.11
C GLN A 106 11.01 -3.56 15.49
N GLY A 107 10.52 -4.77 15.80
CA GLY A 107 10.86 -5.45 17.04
C GLY A 107 12.30 -6.00 17.01
N GLU A 108 13.00 -6.05 18.17
CA GLU A 108 14.32 -6.70 18.35
C GLU A 108 14.39 -8.18 17.90
N LYS A 109 13.28 -8.76 17.43
CA LYS A 109 13.14 -10.11 16.87
C LYS A 109 12.95 -10.17 15.35
N ALA A 110 13.04 -9.05 14.63
CA ALA A 110 12.88 -8.97 13.17
C ALA A 110 14.01 -9.63 12.33
N LYS A 111 14.84 -10.48 12.94
CA LYS A 111 15.80 -11.35 12.24
C LYS A 111 15.18 -12.63 11.67
N ALA A 112 13.86 -12.73 11.65
CA ALA A 112 13.15 -13.81 11.01
C ALA A 112 11.93 -13.24 10.27
N ILE A 113 12.16 -12.56 9.14
CA ILE A 113 11.09 -12.42 8.15
C ILE A 113 10.75 -13.84 7.72
N THR A 114 9.65 -14.31 8.29
CA THR A 114 9.10 -15.63 8.11
C THR A 114 8.37 -15.61 6.78
N LEU A 115 9.10 -15.99 5.72
CA LEU A 115 8.63 -16.08 4.33
C LEU A 115 8.17 -14.74 3.73
N PRO A 116 8.38 -14.54 2.42
CA PRO A 116 7.96 -13.30 1.77
C PRO A 116 6.44 -13.16 1.79
N TYR A 117 5.94 -11.92 1.87
CA TYR A 117 4.53 -11.61 1.68
C TYR A 117 4.12 -11.95 0.24
N VAL A 118 3.05 -12.74 0.10
CA VAL A 118 2.59 -13.21 -1.22
C VAL A 118 1.37 -12.43 -1.66
N ILE A 119 1.48 -11.70 -2.78
CA ILE A 119 0.38 -11.01 -3.45
C ILE A 119 -0.26 -11.98 -4.44
N GLN A 120 -1.57 -12.23 -4.32
CA GLN A 120 -2.27 -13.21 -5.17
C GLN A 120 -3.40 -12.63 -6.03
N LYS A 121 -3.90 -11.44 -5.68
CA LYS A 121 -5.10 -10.81 -6.26
C LYS A 121 -5.05 -9.27 -6.13
N ALA A 122 -5.96 -8.58 -6.80
CA ALA A 122 -5.99 -7.12 -6.90
C ALA A 122 -5.96 -6.36 -5.56
N ASP A 123 -6.75 -6.80 -4.58
CA ASP A 123 -6.89 -6.14 -3.28
C ASP A 123 -5.59 -6.16 -2.46
N ASP A 124 -4.80 -7.23 -2.61
CA ASP A 124 -3.49 -7.34 -1.96
C ASP A 124 -2.46 -6.37 -2.57
N ALA A 125 -2.61 -5.98 -3.85
CA ALA A 125 -1.61 -5.14 -4.53
C ALA A 125 -1.49 -3.72 -3.95
N LEU A 126 -2.53 -3.23 -3.27
CA LEU A 126 -2.50 -1.93 -2.57
C LEU A 126 -1.54 -1.92 -1.36
N ILE A 127 -1.04 -3.07 -0.93
CA ILE A 127 -0.02 -3.13 0.13
C ILE A 127 1.29 -2.49 -0.32
N ILE A 128 1.59 -2.53 -1.62
CA ILE A 128 2.82 -2.01 -2.20
C ILE A 128 2.95 -0.50 -1.96
N PRO A 129 1.99 0.35 -2.38
CA PRO A 129 2.06 1.78 -2.09
C PRO A 129 1.98 2.09 -0.59
N GLU A 130 1.29 1.28 0.23
CA GLU A 130 1.22 1.52 1.68
C GLU A 130 2.50 1.19 2.44
N ILE A 131 3.19 0.10 2.10
CA ILE A 131 4.54 -0.18 2.65
C ILE A 131 5.52 0.90 2.19
N LEU A 132 5.49 1.26 0.90
CA LEU A 132 6.33 2.32 0.38
C LEU A 132 6.09 3.65 1.11
N ARG A 133 4.82 3.98 1.38
CA ARG A 133 4.42 5.15 2.17
C ARG A 133 5.02 5.11 3.58
N ILE A 134 4.92 3.98 4.29
CA ILE A 134 5.46 3.85 5.65
C ILE A 134 6.99 4.02 5.64
N LEU A 135 7.69 3.36 4.72
CA LEU A 135 9.15 3.44 4.62
C LEU A 135 9.61 4.88 4.33
N LEU A 136 9.01 5.53 3.33
CA LEU A 136 9.40 6.89 2.96
C LEU A 136 8.98 7.94 3.99
N ASP A 137 7.70 7.95 4.38
CA ASP A 137 7.13 9.07 5.10
C ASP A 137 7.35 8.96 6.62
N GLU A 138 7.43 7.74 7.15
CA GLU A 138 7.54 7.48 8.60
C GLU A 138 8.94 7.02 9.00
N CYS A 139 9.63 6.27 8.14
CA CYS A 139 11.01 5.81 8.42
C CYS A 139 12.08 6.74 7.84
N SER A 140 11.69 7.70 6.99
CA SER A 140 12.62 8.57 6.26
C SER A 140 13.64 7.78 5.43
N ASP A 141 13.25 6.61 4.91
CA ASP A 141 14.10 5.83 4.00
C ASP A 141 14.25 6.55 2.66
N THR A 142 15.34 6.22 1.95
CA THR A 142 15.48 6.61 0.54
C THR A 142 14.54 5.78 -0.33
N TRP A 143 14.23 6.30 -1.52
CA TRP A 143 13.44 5.56 -2.50
C TRP A 143 14.07 4.21 -2.82
N GLU A 144 15.38 4.18 -3.05
CA GLU A 144 16.13 2.99 -3.41
C GLU A 144 16.09 1.94 -2.30
N ASN A 145 16.28 2.35 -1.04
CA ASN A 145 16.21 1.44 0.11
C ASN A 145 14.80 0.88 0.32
N ALA A 146 13.78 1.72 0.14
CA ALA A 146 12.39 1.30 0.27
C ALA A 146 12.01 0.28 -0.81
N ILE A 147 12.40 0.51 -2.08
CA ILE A 147 12.19 -0.45 -3.17
C ILE A 147 12.96 -1.75 -2.94
N ALA A 148 14.21 -1.68 -2.48
CA ALA A 148 15.00 -2.88 -2.15
C ALA A 148 14.31 -3.71 -1.05
N THR A 149 13.82 -3.04 0.00
CA THR A 149 13.08 -3.68 1.09
C THR A 149 11.82 -4.38 0.58
N ILE A 150 11.06 -3.76 -0.33
CA ILE A 150 9.88 -4.40 -0.94
C ILE A 150 10.31 -5.59 -1.81
N SER A 151 11.32 -5.41 -2.66
CA SER A 151 11.83 -6.46 -3.56
C SER A 151 12.27 -7.71 -2.79
N ASP A 152 12.99 -7.54 -1.69
CA ASP A 152 13.51 -8.67 -0.91
C ASP A 152 12.41 -9.46 -0.17
N ASN A 153 11.26 -8.84 0.08
CA ASN A 153 10.24 -9.37 0.98
C ASN A 153 8.90 -9.70 0.32
N PHE A 154 8.69 -9.34 -0.95
CA PHE A 154 7.41 -9.54 -1.64
C PHE A 154 7.53 -10.48 -2.85
N VAL A 155 6.59 -11.41 -2.94
CA VAL A 155 6.42 -12.35 -4.06
C VAL A 155 5.06 -12.12 -4.69
N LEU A 156 5.04 -11.98 -6.02
CA LEU A 156 3.81 -12.02 -6.78
C LEU A 156 3.51 -13.46 -7.22
N LYS A 157 2.37 -14.01 -6.83
CA LYS A 157 1.86 -15.31 -7.29
C LYS A 157 0.39 -15.17 -7.72
N PRO A 158 0.13 -14.72 -8.96
CA PRO A 158 -1.22 -14.41 -9.41
C PRO A 158 -2.12 -15.66 -9.39
N GLN A 159 -3.19 -15.63 -8.60
CA GLN A 159 -4.19 -16.71 -8.51
C GLN A 159 -5.63 -16.21 -8.69
N GLY A 160 -5.87 -14.90 -8.56
CA GLY A 160 -7.18 -14.27 -8.74
C GLY A 160 -7.17 -13.23 -9.86
N ASP A 161 -8.27 -12.49 -9.94
CA ASP A 161 -8.43 -11.38 -10.87
C ASP A 161 -7.63 -10.14 -10.39
N PHE A 162 -7.01 -9.46 -11.35
CA PHE A 162 -6.26 -8.23 -11.15
C PHE A 162 -6.99 -7.08 -11.83
N ALA A 163 -8.00 -6.56 -11.14
CA ALA A 163 -8.77 -5.41 -11.59
C ALA A 163 -7.94 -4.11 -11.57
N GLY A 164 -8.37 -3.14 -12.37
CA GLY A 164 -7.84 -1.78 -12.37
C GLY A 164 -8.18 -1.03 -11.08
N ILE A 165 -7.25 -0.21 -10.60
CA ILE A 165 -7.42 0.67 -9.45
C ILE A 165 -7.70 2.07 -9.97
N ALA A 166 -8.95 2.53 -9.86
CA ALA A 166 -9.32 3.89 -10.23
C ALA A 166 -8.62 4.92 -9.33
N LEU A 167 -7.67 5.68 -9.89
CA LEU A 167 -6.79 6.57 -9.12
C LEU A 167 -7.56 7.71 -8.46
N GLY A 168 -8.61 8.24 -9.09
CA GLY A 168 -9.47 9.27 -8.48
C GLY A 168 -10.18 8.77 -7.21
N SER A 169 -10.66 7.52 -7.23
CA SER A 169 -11.26 6.87 -6.07
C SER A 169 -10.21 6.59 -5.00
N LEU A 170 -9.02 6.13 -5.38
CA LEU A 170 -7.92 5.90 -4.45
C LEU A 170 -7.45 7.21 -3.80
N ALA A 171 -7.36 8.32 -4.55
CA ALA A 171 -6.99 9.62 -4.02
C ALA A 171 -7.93 10.10 -2.90
N SER A 172 -9.22 9.71 -2.97
CA SER A 172 -10.19 10.01 -1.91
C SER A 172 -9.96 9.19 -0.63
N LEU A 173 -9.34 8.00 -0.75
CA LEU A 173 -9.04 7.09 0.37
C LEU A 173 -7.63 7.32 0.93
N SER A 174 -6.64 7.55 0.08
CA SER A 174 -5.25 7.81 0.41
C SER A 174 -4.62 8.63 -0.73
N PRO A 175 -4.61 9.97 -0.62
CA PRO A 175 -3.97 10.84 -1.60
C PRO A 175 -2.49 10.51 -1.79
N ARG A 176 -1.82 10.02 -0.73
CA ARG A 176 -0.40 9.66 -0.80
C ARG A 176 -0.17 8.35 -1.55
N ALA A 177 -1.02 7.32 -1.35
CA ALA A 177 -0.90 6.08 -2.12
C ALA A 177 -1.06 6.34 -3.63
N GLU A 178 -2.02 7.18 -4.00
CA GLU A 178 -2.23 7.59 -5.39
C GLU A 178 -0.99 8.27 -6.00
N LYS A 179 -0.41 9.25 -5.28
CA LYS A 179 0.84 9.91 -5.70
C LYS A 179 2.00 8.92 -5.85
N LEU A 180 2.12 7.97 -4.93
CA LEU A 180 3.17 6.94 -4.99
C LEU A 180 2.99 6.02 -6.19
N ILE A 181 1.75 5.60 -6.51
CA ILE A 181 1.49 4.81 -7.72
C ILE A 181 1.91 5.58 -8.98
N ARG A 182 1.63 6.89 -9.05
CA ARG A 182 2.12 7.73 -10.17
C ARG A 182 3.64 7.79 -10.25
N ALA A 183 4.32 7.96 -9.12
CA ALA A 183 5.78 7.97 -9.07
C ALA A 183 6.40 6.62 -9.47
N ILE A 184 5.77 5.51 -9.09
CA ILE A 184 6.16 4.16 -9.54
C ILE A 184 5.98 4.06 -11.05
N ASN A 185 4.84 4.49 -11.60
CA ASN A 185 4.58 4.45 -13.04
C ASN A 185 5.58 5.29 -13.84
N GLU A 186 5.90 6.51 -13.38
CA GLU A 186 6.89 7.36 -14.04
C GLU A 186 8.26 6.68 -14.14
N LYS A 187 8.76 6.13 -13.03
CA LYS A 187 10.03 5.41 -13.01
C LYS A 187 9.99 4.13 -13.84
N HIS A 188 8.88 3.39 -13.80
CA HIS A 188 8.69 2.19 -14.63
C HIS A 188 8.68 2.52 -16.13
N CYS A 189 7.96 3.57 -16.53
CA CYS A 189 7.96 4.05 -17.92
C CYS A 189 9.34 4.54 -18.37
N GLN A 190 10.14 5.12 -17.48
CA GLN A 190 11.53 5.46 -17.78
C GLN A 190 12.36 4.21 -18.11
N LEU A 191 12.20 3.12 -17.33
CA LEU A 191 12.88 1.85 -17.62
C LEU A 191 12.46 1.26 -18.98
N LEU A 192 11.17 1.35 -19.32
CA LEU A 192 10.67 0.92 -20.64
C LEU A 192 11.23 1.78 -21.77
N TRP A 193 11.32 3.09 -21.55
CA TRP A 193 11.93 4.03 -22.50
C TRP A 193 13.40 3.71 -22.75
N ASP A 194 14.16 3.46 -21.69
CA ASP A 194 15.59 3.14 -21.80
C ASP A 194 15.83 1.84 -22.58
N LEU A 195 14.92 0.88 -22.46
CA LEU A 195 14.98 -0.39 -23.18
C LEU A 195 14.47 -0.31 -24.62
N ASN A 196 13.46 0.53 -24.88
CA ASN A 196 12.76 0.63 -26.16
C ASN A 196 12.59 2.10 -26.60
N PRO A 197 13.69 2.83 -26.85
CA PRO A 197 13.63 4.26 -27.13
C PRO A 197 12.84 4.54 -28.42
N GLY A 198 11.83 5.40 -28.31
CA GLY A 198 10.96 5.80 -29.42
C GLY A 198 9.81 4.83 -29.74
N ASP A 199 9.72 3.67 -29.08
CA ASP A 199 8.60 2.74 -29.24
C ASP A 199 7.46 3.10 -28.28
N TRP A 200 6.76 4.19 -28.60
CA TRP A 200 5.68 4.74 -27.78
C TRP A 200 4.54 3.75 -27.53
N LEU A 201 4.22 2.91 -28.52
CA LEU A 201 3.14 1.93 -28.42
C LEU A 201 3.48 0.90 -27.34
N ARG A 202 4.68 0.30 -27.43
CA ARG A 202 5.15 -0.69 -26.45
C ARG A 202 5.26 -0.13 -25.04
N ILE A 203 5.67 1.14 -24.90
CA ILE A 203 5.75 1.81 -23.61
C ILE A 203 4.35 2.04 -23.04
N SER A 204 3.39 2.47 -23.86
CA SER A 204 2.00 2.66 -23.40
C SER A 204 1.35 1.33 -22.98
N GLU A 205 1.56 0.26 -23.74
CA GLU A 205 1.03 -1.08 -23.44
C GLU A 205 1.64 -1.68 -22.17
N GLY A 206 2.91 -1.35 -21.89
CA GLY A 206 3.63 -1.80 -20.70
C GLY A 206 3.48 -0.91 -19.47
N SER A 207 2.80 0.23 -19.59
CA SER A 207 2.64 1.19 -18.50
C SER A 207 1.74 0.66 -17.38
N ILE A 208 1.99 1.10 -16.14
CA ILE A 208 1.16 0.71 -15.00
C ILE A 208 -0.17 1.47 -15.02
N ILE A 209 -0.18 2.70 -15.53
CA ILE A 209 -1.35 3.58 -15.52
C ILE A 209 -1.81 3.88 -16.95
N THR A 210 -3.07 3.55 -17.24
CA THR A 210 -3.77 3.90 -18.47
C THR A 210 -5.12 4.49 -18.11
N ASP A 211 -5.54 5.58 -18.78
CA ASP A 211 -6.85 6.21 -18.57
C ASP A 211 -7.22 6.49 -17.10
N ASN A 212 -6.22 6.87 -16.29
CA ASN A 212 -6.36 7.16 -14.86
C ASN A 212 -6.74 5.93 -13.99
N GLU A 213 -6.51 4.73 -14.51
CA GLU A 213 -6.60 3.46 -13.79
C GLU A 213 -5.23 2.81 -13.73
N ALA A 214 -4.84 2.33 -12.53
CA ALA A 214 -3.62 1.57 -12.36
C ALA A 214 -3.88 0.06 -12.49
N ASN A 215 -3.13 -0.60 -13.36
CA ASN A 215 -3.10 -2.05 -13.47
C ASN A 215 -2.43 -2.64 -12.21
N SER A 216 -3.23 -3.25 -11.33
CA SER A 216 -2.77 -3.80 -10.05
C SER A 216 -1.74 -4.92 -10.21
N LEU A 217 -1.81 -5.70 -11.30
CA LEU A 217 -0.84 -6.76 -11.60
C LEU A 217 0.52 -6.15 -11.94
N LEU A 218 0.55 -5.17 -12.84
CA LEU A 218 1.79 -4.49 -13.22
C LEU A 218 2.38 -3.69 -12.06
N LEU A 219 1.53 -3.05 -11.24
CA LEU A 219 1.97 -2.36 -10.01
C LEU A 219 2.72 -3.31 -9.08
N ALA A 220 2.15 -4.48 -8.77
CA ALA A 220 2.79 -5.47 -7.92
C ALA A 220 4.07 -6.03 -8.57
N ALA A 221 4.00 -6.42 -9.85
CA ALA A 221 5.12 -7.02 -10.57
C ALA A 221 6.34 -6.08 -10.70
N SER A 222 6.09 -4.78 -10.77
CA SER A 222 7.14 -3.77 -10.88
C SER A 222 8.04 -3.73 -9.63
N LEU A 223 7.47 -3.95 -8.44
CA LEU A 223 8.21 -3.82 -7.18
C LEU A 223 8.51 -5.14 -6.46
N CYS A 224 7.75 -6.22 -6.68
CA CYS A 224 8.09 -7.54 -6.14
C CYS A 224 9.44 -8.04 -6.69
N GLY A 225 10.22 -8.73 -5.85
CA GLY A 225 11.51 -9.29 -6.26
C GLY A 225 11.40 -10.66 -6.92
N LYS A 226 10.33 -11.41 -6.65
CA LYS A 226 10.04 -12.68 -7.33
C LYS A 226 8.61 -12.73 -7.85
N ILE A 227 8.45 -13.38 -9.00
CA ILE A 227 7.18 -13.57 -9.69
C ILE A 227 7.05 -15.05 -10.05
N ILE A 228 5.98 -15.68 -9.60
CA ILE A 228 5.63 -17.08 -9.91
C ILE A 228 4.31 -17.04 -10.69
N CYS A 229 4.38 -17.27 -12.00
CA CYS A 229 3.22 -17.20 -12.89
C CYS A 229 3.29 -18.24 -14.00
N SER A 230 2.15 -18.48 -14.67
CA SER A 230 2.11 -19.36 -15.84
C SER A 230 2.89 -18.78 -17.02
N GLU A 231 3.20 -19.63 -18.01
CA GLU A 231 3.86 -19.19 -19.24
C GLU A 231 3.00 -18.19 -20.03
N GLU A 232 1.68 -18.39 -20.05
CA GLU A 232 0.74 -17.50 -20.73
C GLU A 232 0.75 -16.10 -20.12
N MET A 233 0.76 -16.01 -18.79
CA MET A 233 0.82 -14.72 -18.11
C MET A 233 2.17 -14.02 -18.33
N ARG A 234 3.27 -14.80 -18.33
CA ARG A 234 4.63 -14.32 -18.61
C ARG A 234 4.74 -13.77 -20.04
N ALA A 235 4.16 -14.46 -21.02
CA ALA A 235 4.17 -14.06 -22.43
C ALA A 235 3.13 -12.98 -22.78
N GLY A 236 2.09 -12.84 -21.96
CA GLY A 236 1.01 -11.86 -22.10
C GLY A 236 1.14 -10.69 -21.14
N ALA A 237 0.30 -10.66 -20.11
CA ALA A 237 0.12 -9.51 -19.21
C ALA A 237 1.39 -9.04 -18.49
N LEU A 238 2.36 -9.94 -18.27
CA LEU A 238 3.64 -9.63 -17.61
C LEU A 238 4.82 -9.52 -18.57
N ARG A 239 4.58 -9.49 -19.89
CA ARG A 239 5.65 -9.46 -20.90
C ARG A 239 6.58 -8.27 -20.75
N CYS A 240 6.05 -7.09 -20.41
CA CYS A 240 6.88 -5.89 -20.20
C CYS A 240 7.84 -6.09 -19.02
N ILE A 241 7.36 -6.66 -17.90
CA ILE A 241 8.17 -6.97 -16.72
C ILE A 241 9.21 -8.05 -17.04
N TYR A 242 8.84 -9.07 -17.80
CA TYR A 242 9.77 -10.12 -18.23
C TYR A 242 10.88 -9.57 -19.13
N THR A 243 10.56 -8.59 -19.98
CA THR A 243 11.57 -7.95 -20.83
C THR A 243 12.53 -7.08 -20.00
N LEU A 244 12.00 -6.37 -19.00
CA LEU A 244 12.81 -5.51 -18.12
C LEU A 244 13.68 -6.29 -17.14
N ALA A 245 13.12 -7.32 -16.51
CA ALA A 245 13.74 -8.02 -15.39
C ALA A 245 13.42 -9.53 -15.42
N PRO A 246 13.96 -10.29 -16.39
CA PRO A 246 13.65 -11.72 -16.54
C PRO A 246 14.06 -12.53 -15.31
N ALA A 247 15.10 -12.12 -14.59
CA ALA A 247 15.59 -12.78 -13.37
C ALA A 247 14.58 -12.79 -12.21
N LYS A 248 13.53 -11.95 -12.24
CA LYS A 248 12.45 -11.97 -11.24
C LYS A 248 11.55 -13.19 -11.38
N PHE A 249 11.49 -13.81 -12.56
CA PHE A 249 10.56 -14.90 -12.84
C PHE A 249 11.15 -16.23 -12.40
N VAL A 250 10.39 -16.96 -11.58
CA VAL A 250 10.74 -18.28 -11.07
C VAL A 250 9.76 -19.28 -11.65
N ASP A 251 10.27 -20.41 -12.11
CA ASP A 251 9.43 -21.49 -12.62
C ASP A 251 8.60 -22.13 -11.50
N ILE A 252 7.45 -22.70 -11.88
CA ILE A 252 6.44 -23.26 -10.96
C ILE A 252 6.89 -24.61 -10.42
#